data_AF-A0A511MU25-F1
#
_entry.id   AF-A0A511MU25-F1
#
_cell.length_a   1.000
_cell.length_b   1.000
_cell.length_c   1.000
_cell.angle_alpha   90.00
_cell.angle_beta   90.00
_cell.angle_gamma   90.00
#
_symmetry.space_group_name_H-M   'P 1'
#
loop_
_entity.id
_entity.type
_entity.pdbx_description
1 polymer ?
#
loop_
_entity_poly.entity_id
_entity_poly.type
_entity_poly.pdbx_seq_one_letter_code
_entity_poly.pdbx_strand_id
1 'polypeptide(L)'
;MSAGLLTEYRTRSGRLVFVGQCYVDAKRREPRTLRVEAIEAPRLDFKGIERCRVHVVVLDENEDIIRDVPMEADRLVSAVFKRLDSVAGR
;
A
#
# COMPACT_ATOMS: atom_id res chain seq x y z
N MET A 1 12.49 -7.15 -17.90
CA MET A 1 11.70 -6.65 -16.76
C MET A 1 12.16 -5.22 -16.51
N SER A 2 11.40 -4.22 -16.98
CA SER A 2 11.73 -2.82 -16.70
C SER A 2 11.49 -2.55 -15.23
N ALA A 3 12.50 -2.10 -14.50
CA ALA A 3 12.32 -1.53 -13.18
C ALA A 3 11.47 -0.26 -13.37
N GLY A 4 10.16 -0.40 -13.24
CA GLY A 4 9.23 0.72 -13.30
C GLY A 4 9.68 1.75 -12.26
N LEU A 5 9.69 3.02 -12.64
CA LEU A 5 9.97 4.13 -11.74
C LEU A 5 9.08 3.99 -10.49
N LEU A 6 9.69 3.61 -9.37
CA LEU A 6 9.02 3.54 -8.10
C LEU A 6 8.72 4.97 -7.67
N THR A 7 7.46 5.38 -7.78
CA THR A 7 7.01 6.64 -7.18
C THR A 7 6.86 6.41 -5.68
N GLU A 8 7.66 7.14 -4.89
CA GLU A 8 7.64 7.07 -3.42
C GLU A 8 6.77 8.17 -2.82
N TYR A 9 6.09 7.83 -1.72
CA TYR A 9 5.35 8.78 -0.91
C TYR A 9 5.68 8.57 0.56
N ARG A 10 6.10 9.65 1.24
CA ARG A 10 6.33 9.66 2.68
C ARG A 10 5.05 10.02 3.40
N THR A 11 4.51 9.08 4.17
CA THR A 11 3.30 9.32 4.95
C THR A 11 3.59 10.21 6.17
N ARG A 12 2.53 10.68 6.83
CA ARG A 12 2.65 11.50 8.05
C ARG A 12 3.42 10.79 9.17
N SER A 13 3.33 9.45 9.23
CA SER A 13 4.08 8.63 10.18
C SER A 13 5.59 8.56 9.90
N GLY A 14 6.07 9.14 8.80
CA GLY A 14 7.46 9.08 8.33
C GLY A 14 7.81 7.80 7.57
N ARG A 15 6.87 6.89 7.39
CA ARG A 15 7.05 5.64 6.63
C ARG A 15 6.81 5.87 5.13
N LEU A 16 7.36 5.01 4.28
CA LEU A 16 7.29 5.13 2.83
C LEU A 16 6.28 4.16 2.20
N VAL A 17 5.51 4.66 1.24
CA VAL A 17 4.65 3.90 0.33
C VAL A 17 5.21 3.99 -1.08
N PHE A 18 5.17 2.89 -1.83
CA PHE A 18 5.70 2.82 -3.19
C PHE A 18 4.63 2.30 -4.16
N VAL A 19 4.51 2.95 -5.31
CA VAL A 19 3.70 2.46 -6.45
C VAL A 19 4.35 1.22 -7.05
N GLY A 20 3.54 0.26 -7.47
CA GLY A 20 3.95 -1.02 -8.04
C GLY A 20 4.41 -2.05 -7.01
N GLN A 21 4.46 -1.69 -5.72
CA GLN A 21 5.01 -2.54 -4.68
C GLN A 21 3.93 -3.40 -4.00
N CYS A 22 4.29 -4.65 -3.68
CA CYS A 22 3.44 -5.58 -2.94
C CYS A 22 3.60 -5.45 -1.41
N TYR A 23 2.48 -5.51 -0.71
CA TYR A 23 2.32 -5.49 0.74
C TYR A 23 1.45 -6.67 1.19
N VAL A 24 1.49 -7.03 2.46
CA VAL A 24 0.75 -8.17 3.04
C VAL A 24 -0.06 -7.67 4.23
N ASP A 25 -1.35 -8.01 4.28
CA ASP A 25 -2.20 -7.77 5.47
C ASP A 25 -1.89 -8.80 6.58
N ALA A 26 -1.24 -8.33 7.65
CA ALA A 26 -0.89 -9.13 8.82
C ALA A 26 -2.03 -9.28 9.85
N LYS A 27 -3.19 -8.62 9.67
CA LYS A 27 -4.33 -8.69 10.61
C LYS A 27 -5.46 -9.62 10.16
N ARG A 28 -5.51 -10.03 8.90
CA ARG A 28 -6.56 -10.93 8.39
C ARG A 28 -6.23 -12.39 8.68
N ARG A 29 -7.25 -13.20 8.97
CA ARG A 29 -7.14 -14.67 9.15
C ARG A 29 -6.78 -15.42 7.85
N GLU A 30 -6.80 -14.72 6.72
CA GLU A 30 -6.37 -15.20 5.40
C GLU A 30 -5.32 -14.22 4.88
N PRO A 31 -4.15 -14.70 4.42
CA PRO A 31 -3.12 -13.84 3.85
C PRO A 31 -3.65 -13.20 2.56
N ARG A 32 -3.55 -11.88 2.46
CA ARG A 32 -3.89 -11.13 1.24
C ARG A 32 -2.69 -10.30 0.83
N THR A 33 -2.41 -10.29 -0.47
CA THR A 33 -1.40 -9.42 -1.07
C THR A 33 -2.08 -8.15 -1.53
N LEU A 34 -1.48 -7.01 -1.24
CA LEU A 34 -1.94 -5.69 -1.67
C LEU A 34 -0.89 -5.13 -2.63
N ARG A 35 -1.28 -4.71 -3.83
CA ARG A 35 -0.39 -3.99 -4.74
C ARG A 35 -0.89 -2.57 -4.90
N VAL A 36 -0.01 -1.60 -4.72
CA VAL A 36 -0.35 -0.18 -4.92
C VAL A 36 -0.23 0.13 -6.40
N GLU A 37 -1.30 0.52 -7.06
CA GLU A 37 -1.30 0.86 -8.50
C GLU A 37 -1.05 2.35 -8.75
N ALA A 38 -1.50 3.21 -7.82
CA ALA A 38 -1.37 4.64 -7.97
C ALA A 38 -1.42 5.37 -6.62
N ILE A 39 -0.88 6.58 -6.60
CA ILE A 39 -0.97 7.53 -5.49
C ILE A 39 -1.82 8.72 -5.94
N GLU A 40 -2.86 9.03 -5.18
CA GLU A 40 -3.65 10.25 -5.38
C GLU A 40 -2.92 11.47 -4.80
N ALA A 41 -3.19 12.66 -5.35
CA ALA A 41 -2.64 13.90 -4.82
C ALA A 41 -3.01 14.09 -3.33
N PRO A 42 -2.05 14.51 -2.47
CA PRO A 42 -2.34 14.80 -1.07
C PRO A 42 -3.43 15.87 -0.94
N ARG A 43 -4.33 15.68 0.03
CA ARG A 43 -5.44 16.58 0.33
C ARG A 43 -5.58 16.76 1.83
N LEU A 44 -6.02 17.94 2.25
CA LEU A 44 -6.35 18.20 3.65
C LEU A 44 -7.76 17.69 3.95
N ASP A 45 -7.91 16.91 5.03
CA ASP A 45 -9.24 16.59 5.56
C ASP A 45 -9.85 17.78 6.31
N PHE A 46 -11.09 17.65 6.75
CA PHE A 46 -11.82 18.70 7.48
C PHE A 46 -11.17 19.10 8.82
N LYS A 47 -10.18 18.33 9.32
CA LYS A 47 -9.40 18.64 10.51
C LYS A 47 -8.04 19.26 10.17
N GLY A 48 -7.80 19.60 8.90
CA GLY A 48 -6.52 20.13 8.43
C GLY A 48 -5.40 19.08 8.43
N ILE A 49 -5.72 17.79 8.45
CA ILE A 49 -4.73 16.72 8.39
C ILE A 49 -4.48 16.38 6.93
N GLU A 50 -3.22 16.41 6.50
CA GLU A 50 -2.83 15.90 5.19
C GLU A 50 -3.09 14.41 5.10
N ARG A 51 -3.86 14.02 4.09
CA ARG A 51 -4.27 12.67 3.76
C ARG A 51 -3.87 12.41 2.32
N CYS A 52 -3.25 11.27 2.09
CA CYS A 52 -2.98 10.80 0.75
C CYS A 52 -3.63 9.43 0.61
N ARG A 53 -4.42 9.29 -0.45
CA ARG A 53 -5.03 8.01 -0.82
C ARG A 53 -4.16 7.30 -1.83
N VAL A 54 -4.18 5.99 -1.75
CA VAL A 54 -3.52 5.10 -2.70
C VAL A 54 -4.55 4.13 -3.25
N HIS A 55 -4.48 3.89 -4.55
CA HIS A 55 -5.27 2.85 -5.21
C HIS A 55 -4.59 1.51 -4.97
N VAL A 56 -5.31 0.61 -4.30
CA VAL A 56 -4.78 -0.69 -3.90
C VAL A 56 -5.62 -1.78 -4.54
N VAL A 57 -4.96 -2.65 -5.30
CA VAL A 57 -5.54 -3.92 -5.71
C VAL A 57 -5.20 -4.99 -4.67
N VAL A 58 -6.22 -5.75 -4.28
CA VAL A 58 -6.11 -6.90 -3.39
C VAL A 58 -6.04 -8.14 -4.26
N LEU A 59 -5.00 -8.92 -4.06
CA LEU A 59 -4.75 -10.17 -4.73
C LEU A 59 -4.98 -11.34 -3.75
N ASP A 60 -5.50 -12.44 -4.26
CA ASP A 60 -5.50 -13.71 -3.53
C ASP A 60 -4.17 -14.46 -3.66
N GLU A 61 -4.16 -15.74 -3.29
CA GLU A 61 -2.98 -16.59 -3.33
C GLU A 61 -2.52 -16.97 -4.76
N ASN A 62 -3.40 -16.85 -5.75
CA ASN A 62 -3.11 -17.12 -7.17
C ASN A 62 -2.73 -15.84 -7.93
N GLU A 63 -2.58 -14.71 -7.21
CA GLU A 63 -2.39 -13.38 -7.77
C GLU A 63 -3.61 -12.84 -8.55
N ASP A 64 -4.79 -13.42 -8.35
CA ASP A 64 -6.02 -12.92 -8.95
C ASP A 64 -6.54 -11.68 -8.22
N ILE A 65 -6.96 -10.67 -8.99
CA ILE A 65 -7.53 -9.44 -8.42
C ILE A 65 -8.92 -9.76 -7.86
N ILE A 66 -9.03 -9.75 -6.53
CA ILE A 66 -10.30 -9.95 -5.84
C ILE A 66 -10.99 -8.64 -5.45
N ARG A 67 -10.24 -7.52 -5.42
CA ARG A 67 -10.78 -6.20 -5.08
C ARG A 67 -9.86 -5.07 -5.54
N ASP A 68 -10.46 -3.96 -5.97
CA ASP A 68 -9.77 -2.68 -6.15
C ASP A 68 -10.43 -1.63 -5.24
N VAL A 69 -9.64 -1.02 -4.36
CA VAL A 69 -10.14 0.01 -3.44
C VAL A 69 -9.13 1.11 -3.15
N PRO A 70 -9.61 2.37 -3.00
CA PRO A 70 -8.79 3.43 -2.43
C PRO A 70 -8.59 3.19 -0.93
N MET A 71 -7.36 3.38 -0.47
CA MET A 71 -6.98 3.29 0.95
C MET A 71 -6.11 4.48 1.36
N GLU A 72 -6.21 4.92 2.60
CA GLU A 72 -5.30 5.94 3.14
C GLU A 72 -3.87 5.37 3.25
N ALA A 73 -2.88 6.08 2.72
CA ALA A 73 -1.47 5.66 2.70
C ALA A 73 -0.93 5.30 4.08
N ASP A 74 -1.26 6.10 5.11
CA ASP A 74 -0.89 5.82 6.51
C ASP A 74 -1.44 4.50 7.04
N ARG A 75 -2.57 4.01 6.51
CA ARG A 75 -3.12 2.70 6.90
C ARG A 75 -2.28 1.57 6.32
N LEU A 76 -1.80 1.72 5.08
CA LEU A 76 -0.98 0.73 4.38
C LEU A 76 0.41 0.54 5.00
N VAL A 77 0.93 1.50 5.76
CA VAL A 77 2.26 1.39 6.40
C VAL A 77 2.18 1.20 7.91
N SER A 78 1.00 0.92 8.46
CA SER A 78 0.84 0.64 9.89
C SER A 78 1.41 -0.74 10.27
N ALA A 79 1.45 -1.09 11.56
CA ALA A 79 1.83 -2.45 12.01
C ALA A 79 0.96 -3.58 11.42
N VAL A 80 -0.08 -3.21 10.67
CA VAL A 80 -1.04 -4.08 10.00
C VAL A 80 -0.52 -4.61 8.68
N PHE A 81 0.30 -3.85 7.95
CA PHE A 81 0.74 -4.28 6.62
C PHE A 81 2.25 -4.26 6.52
N LYS A 82 2.80 -5.29 5.88
CA LYS A 82 4.25 -5.47 5.71
C LYS A 82 4.58 -5.60 4.24
N ARG A 83 5.66 -4.97 3.78
CA ARG A 83 6.12 -5.06 2.39
C ARG A 83 6.55 -6.50 2.09
N LEU A 84 6.12 -7.10 0.98
CA LEU A 84 6.37 -8.52 0.69
C LEU A 84 7.86 -8.83 0.48
N ASP A 85 8.59 -7.93 -0.18
CA ASP A 85 10.04 -7.98 -0.35
C ASP A 85 10.82 -7.78 0.97
N SER A 86 10.20 -7.20 2.01
CA SER A 86 10.77 -7.18 3.37
C SER A 86 10.56 -8.48 4.15
N VAL A 87 9.68 -9.37 3.66
CA VAL A 87 9.45 -10.70 4.23
C VAL A 87 10.37 -11.75 3.59
N ALA A 88 10.71 -11.58 2.30
CA ALA A 88 11.63 -12.46 1.57
C ALA A 88 13.13 -12.26 1.88
N GLY A 89 13.44 -11.51 2.95
CA GLY A 89 14.80 -11.11 3.35
C GLY A 89 15.38 -11.85 4.56
N ARG A 90 15.01 -13.11 4.78
CA ARG A 90 15.77 -14.11 5.57
C ARG A 90 15.64 -15.49 4.96
#